data_AF-A0A914K9H0-F1
#
_entry.id   AF-A0A914K9H0-F1
#
_cell.length_a   1.000
_cell.length_b   1.000
_cell.length_c   1.000
_cell.angle_alpha   90.00
_cell.angle_beta   90.00
_cell.angle_gamma   90.00
#
_symmetry.space_group_name_H-M   'P 1'
#
loop_
_entity.id
_entity.type
_entity.pdbx_description
1 polymer ?
#
loop_
_entity_poly.entity_id
_entity_poly.type
_entity_poly.pdbx_seq_one_letter_code
_entity_poly.pdbx_strand_id
1 'polypeptide(L)'
;MAFNLRYIHSVTDIIITILGIFVDLFLIFIILKTKSVEIKKYSRITLQSIIVDIFLGILTFVTRPMVITFRSSESLIPSPIFRTTPEIGILMIYFWIGALFFAIYTVPISFYYRYRIICQKQSFSFARQIILLFIAGILSTTMAIHSYYAYRIRTKAATGVWIYVTNELTEQFGDPENGNNDDHVNIAGLVGTVRILWI
;
A
#
# COMPACT_ATOMS: atom_id res chain seq x y z
N MET A 1 19.13 -1.76 -16.26
CA MET A 1 19.23 -1.07 -14.95
C MET A 1 17.94 -1.21 -14.11
N ALA A 2 16.74 -1.02 -14.69
CA ALA A 2 15.46 -1.10 -13.95
C ALA A 2 15.19 -2.46 -13.24
N PHE A 3 15.66 -3.58 -13.81
CA PHE A 3 15.48 -4.91 -13.21
C PHE A 3 16.21 -5.05 -11.87
N ASN A 4 17.44 -4.52 -11.76
CA ASN A 4 18.22 -4.58 -10.52
C ASN A 4 17.55 -3.78 -9.40
N LEU A 5 16.96 -2.62 -9.72
CA LEU A 5 16.28 -1.79 -8.72
C LEU A 5 15.03 -2.49 -8.15
N ARG A 6 14.22 -3.13 -9.01
CA ARG A 6 13.05 -3.93 -8.60
C ARG A 6 13.45 -5.06 -7.67
N TYR A 7 14.51 -5.78 -8.00
CA TYR A 7 15.02 -6.88 -7.19
C TYR A 7 15.50 -6.38 -5.82
N ILE A 8 16.31 -5.32 -5.79
CA ILE A 8 16.81 -4.73 -4.54
C ILE A 8 15.65 -4.28 -3.64
N HIS A 9 14.68 -3.53 -4.18
CA HIS A 9 13.50 -3.07 -3.43
C HIS A 9 12.72 -4.24 -2.84
N SER A 10 12.47 -5.29 -3.63
CA SER A 10 11.75 -6.46 -3.14
C SER A 10 12.50 -7.18 -2.03
N VAL A 11 13.83 -7.29 -2.12
CA VAL A 11 14.65 -7.93 -1.08
C VAL A 11 14.67 -7.08 0.18
N THR A 12 14.85 -5.76 0.07
CA THR A 12 14.83 -4.86 1.21
C THR A 12 13.49 -4.88 1.93
N ASP A 13 12.37 -4.88 1.19
CA ASP A 13 11.03 -4.94 1.80
C ASP A 13 10.81 -6.23 2.60
N ILE A 14 11.27 -7.37 2.07
CA ILE A 14 11.19 -8.66 2.76
C ILE A 14 11.99 -8.62 4.06
N ILE A 15 13.23 -8.13 4.00
CA ILE A 15 14.11 -8.04 5.18
C ILE A 15 13.50 -7.10 6.23
N ILE A 16 13.03 -5.92 5.83
CA ILE A 16 12.40 -4.94 6.72
C ILE A 16 11.15 -5.54 7.37
N THR A 17 10.31 -6.24 6.60
CA THR A 17 9.09 -6.85 7.12
C THR A 17 9.40 -7.96 8.13
N ILE A 18 10.38 -8.83 7.84
CA ILE A 18 10.82 -9.89 8.76
C ILE A 18 11.37 -9.29 10.05
N LEU A 19 12.24 -8.27 9.94
CA LEU A 19 12.79 -7.58 11.11
C LEU A 19 11.72 -6.88 11.93
N GLY A 20 10.75 -6.23 11.29
CA GLY A 20 9.62 -5.59 11.97
C GLY A 20 8.81 -6.60 12.79
N ILE A 21 8.38 -7.69 12.16
CA ILE A 21 7.63 -8.77 12.84
C ILE A 21 8.47 -9.37 13.98
N PHE A 22 9.78 -9.56 13.78
CA PHE A 22 10.66 -10.07 14.82
C PHE A 22 10.74 -9.14 16.04
N VAL A 23 10.89 -7.83 15.82
CA VAL A 23 10.89 -6.82 16.89
C VAL A 23 9.56 -6.81 17.65
N ASP A 24 8.44 -6.90 16.92
CA ASP A 24 7.10 -6.96 17.50
C ASP A 24 6.89 -8.21 18.38
N LEU A 25 7.32 -9.39 17.90
CA LEU A 25 7.28 -10.63 18.67
C LEU A 25 8.18 -10.56 19.91
N PHE A 26 9.36 -9.92 19.79
CA PHE A 26 10.26 -9.71 20.92
C PHE A 26 9.65 -8.76 21.96
N LEU A 27 8.95 -7.70 21.53
CA LEU A 27 8.21 -6.81 22.43
C LEU A 27 7.08 -7.55 23.16
N ILE A 28 6.33 -8.41 22.47
CA ILE A 28 5.33 -9.29 23.10
C ILE A 28 6.00 -10.16 24.17
N PHE A 29 7.14 -10.77 23.84
CA PHE A 29 7.89 -11.60 24.79
C PHE A 29 8.30 -10.81 26.04
N ILE A 30 8.82 -9.59 25.90
CA ILE A 30 9.16 -8.70 27.03
C ILE A 30 7.93 -8.39 27.87
N ILE A 31 6.81 -8.04 27.23
CA ILE A 31 5.55 -7.72 27.91
C ILE A 31 5.07 -8.91 28.75
N LEU A 32 5.13 -10.13 28.20
CA LEU A 32 4.72 -11.35 28.91
C LEU A 32 5.65 -11.71 30.08
N LYS A 33 6.95 -11.41 29.97
CA LYS A 33 7.93 -11.68 31.03
C LYS A 33 7.93 -10.63 32.14
N THR A 34 7.38 -9.44 31.89
CA THR A 34 7.41 -8.34 32.85
C THR A 34 6.38 -8.52 33.97
N LYS A 35 6.85 -8.58 35.23
CA LYS A 35 5.99 -8.79 36.41
C LYS A 35 5.47 -7.50 37.07
N SER A 36 6.00 -6.33 36.70
CA SER A 36 5.61 -5.05 37.33
C SER A 36 4.13 -4.73 37.10
N VAL A 37 3.43 -4.40 38.19
CA VAL A 37 1.99 -4.03 38.17
C VAL A 37 1.75 -2.74 37.39
N GLU A 38 2.70 -1.81 37.43
CA GLU A 38 2.60 -0.56 36.67
C GLU A 38 2.70 -0.84 35.17
N ILE A 39 3.66 -1.68 34.76
CA ILE A 39 3.85 -2.07 33.35
C ILE A 39 2.63 -2.83 32.81
N LYS A 40 1.92 -3.59 33.64
CA LYS A 40 0.67 -4.27 33.24
C LYS A 40 -0.45 -3.32 32.80
N LYS A 41 -0.48 -2.08 33.28
CA LYS A 41 -1.46 -1.09 32.77
C LYS A 41 -1.07 -0.59 31.38
N TYR A 42 0.22 -0.43 31.14
CA TYR A 42 0.77 0.00 29.85
C TYR A 42 0.79 -1.12 28.81
N SER A 43 0.93 -2.37 29.25
CA SER A 43 1.08 -3.52 28.36
C SER A 43 -0.10 -3.69 27.42
N ARG A 44 -1.33 -3.36 27.85
CA ARG A 44 -2.52 -3.49 27.02
C ARG A 44 -2.46 -2.59 25.77
N ILE A 45 -2.01 -1.35 25.93
CA ILE A 45 -1.88 -0.38 24.84
C ILE A 45 -0.76 -0.80 23.91
N THR A 46 0.38 -1.15 24.50
CA THR A 46 1.54 -1.58 23.72
C THR A 46 1.22 -2.84 22.93
N LEU A 47 0.52 -3.82 23.52
CA LEU A 47 0.04 -5.02 22.83
C LEU A 47 -0.87 -4.66 21.65
N GLN A 48 -1.75 -3.67 21.85
CA GLN A 48 -2.64 -3.24 20.78
C GLN A 48 -1.89 -2.59 19.61
N SER A 49 -0.88 -1.75 19.89
CA SER A 49 0.00 -1.20 18.84
C SER A 49 0.68 -2.33 18.08
N ILE A 50 1.26 -3.29 18.80
CA ILE A 50 1.95 -4.43 18.20
C ILE A 50 1.00 -5.27 17.32
N ILE A 51 -0.26 -5.47 17.73
CA ILE A 51 -1.25 -6.17 16.90
C ILE A 51 -1.48 -5.43 15.58
N VAL A 52 -1.56 -4.10 15.63
CA VAL A 52 -1.74 -3.27 14.42
C VAL A 52 -0.49 -3.32 13.55
N ASP A 53 0.70 -3.27 14.14
CA ASP A 53 1.98 -3.33 13.43
C ASP A 53 2.17 -4.70 12.75
N ILE A 54 1.88 -5.81 13.44
CA ILE A 54 1.88 -7.17 12.86
C ILE A 54 0.87 -7.27 11.71
N PHE A 55 -0.35 -6.75 11.90
CA PHE A 55 -1.39 -6.78 10.87
C PHE A 55 -0.96 -6.00 9.62
N LEU A 56 -0.37 -4.81 9.80
CA LEU A 56 0.19 -4.01 8.71
C LEU A 56 1.39 -4.72 8.06
N GLY A 57 2.25 -5.38 8.84
CA GLY A 57 3.37 -6.17 8.34
C GLY A 57 2.92 -7.32 7.45
N ILE A 58 1.88 -8.05 7.86
CA ILE A 58 1.27 -9.11 7.05
C ILE A 58 0.71 -8.53 5.74
N LEU A 59 -0.08 -7.45 5.82
CA LEU A 59 -0.62 -6.81 4.61
C LEU A 59 0.49 -6.28 3.68
N THR A 60 1.56 -5.73 4.25
CA THR A 60 2.72 -5.26 3.47
C THR A 60 3.43 -6.41 2.78
N PHE A 61 3.60 -7.55 3.48
CA PHE A 61 4.17 -8.75 2.89
C PHE A 61 3.34 -9.29 1.73
N VAL A 62 2.01 -9.31 1.87
CA VAL A 62 1.09 -9.86 0.86
C VAL A 62 0.96 -8.90 -0.34
N THR A 63 0.83 -7.59 -0.10
CA THR A 63 0.59 -6.59 -1.16
C THR A 63 1.86 -6.17 -1.89
N ARG A 64 3.01 -6.09 -1.19
CA ARG A 64 4.29 -5.57 -1.71
C ARG A 64 4.11 -4.32 -2.58
N PRO A 65 3.70 -3.21 -1.97
CA PRO A 65 3.49 -1.96 -2.69
C PRO A 65 4.80 -1.52 -3.34
N MET A 66 4.82 -1.39 -4.67
CA MET A 66 5.99 -0.86 -5.38
C MET A 66 5.68 0.55 -5.86
N VAL A 67 6.53 1.52 -5.50
CA VAL A 67 6.46 2.85 -6.08
C VAL A 67 7.18 2.82 -7.42
N ILE A 68 6.44 3.04 -8.51
CA ILE A 68 7.01 3.19 -9.84
C ILE A 68 6.89 4.67 -10.23
N THR A 69 8.04 5.31 -10.39
CA THR A 69 8.11 6.68 -10.89
C THR A 69 8.00 6.65 -12.41
N PHE A 70 6.85 7.08 -12.95
CA PHE A 70 6.66 7.21 -14.39
C PHE A 70 6.67 8.68 -14.78
N ARG A 71 7.75 9.11 -15.45
CA ARG A 71 7.85 10.38 -16.19
C ARG A 71 7.38 11.61 -15.38
N SER A 72 7.86 11.72 -14.13
CA SER A 72 7.54 12.74 -13.08
C SER A 72 6.35 12.47 -12.17
N SER A 73 5.54 11.45 -12.45
CA SER A 73 4.45 11.02 -11.56
C SER A 73 4.82 9.75 -10.81
N GLU A 74 4.84 9.81 -9.49
CA GLU A 74 4.96 8.62 -8.65
C GLU A 74 3.60 7.93 -8.59
N SER A 75 3.54 6.68 -9.07
CA SER A 75 2.35 5.85 -9.00
C SER A 75 2.68 4.58 -8.23
N LEU A 76 1.85 4.26 -7.25
CA LEU A 76 2.00 3.07 -6.44
C LEU A 76 1.29 1.92 -7.16
N ILE A 77 2.07 0.98 -7.67
CA ILE A 77 1.58 -0.18 -8.42
C ILE A 77 1.69 -1.39 -7.50
N PRO A 78 0.62 -2.18 -7.33
CA PRO A 78 0.70 -3.39 -6.54
C PRO A 78 1.52 -4.42 -7.33
N SER A 79 2.54 -4.98 -6.70
CA SER A 79 3.27 -6.13 -7.24
C SER A 79 3.06 -7.33 -6.31
N PRO A 80 1.82 -7.85 -6.21
CA PRO A 80 1.50 -8.94 -5.30
C PRO A 80 2.35 -10.17 -5.62
N ILE A 81 2.68 -10.95 -4.59
CA ILE A 81 3.44 -12.21 -4.73
C ILE A 81 2.71 -13.18 -5.67
N PHE A 82 1.38 -13.16 -5.62
CA PHE A 82 0.52 -13.99 -6.45
C PHE A 82 0.01 -13.17 -7.64
N ARG A 83 -0.05 -13.81 -8.82
CA ARG A 83 -0.78 -13.24 -9.96
C ARG A 83 -2.25 -13.15 -9.57
N THR A 84 -2.71 -11.95 -9.22
CA THR A 84 -4.10 -11.68 -8.88
C THR A 84 -4.80 -10.98 -10.03
N THR A 85 -6.13 -11.10 -10.09
CA THR A 85 -6.92 -10.29 -11.01
C THR A 85 -6.81 -8.81 -10.59
N PRO A 86 -6.95 -7.86 -11.53
CA PRO A 86 -6.81 -6.44 -11.22
C PRO A 86 -7.79 -5.98 -10.12
N GLU A 87 -8.98 -6.57 -10.03
CA GLU A 87 -9.97 -6.27 -8.98
C GLU A 87 -9.45 -6.64 -7.59
N ILE A 88 -8.84 -7.83 -7.47
CA ILE A 88 -8.25 -8.31 -6.22
C ILE A 88 -7.04 -7.44 -5.86
N GLY A 89 -6.17 -7.10 -6.81
CA GLY A 89 -5.03 -6.23 -6.59
C GLY A 89 -5.42 -4.85 -6.03
N ILE A 90 -6.51 -4.27 -6.55
CA ILE A 90 -7.02 -2.99 -6.05
C ILE A 90 -7.60 -3.13 -4.63
N LEU A 91 -8.32 -4.20 -4.34
CA LEU A 91 -8.81 -4.47 -2.98
C LEU A 91 -7.65 -4.63 -1.98
N MET A 92 -6.58 -5.32 -2.38
CA MET A 92 -5.38 -5.48 -1.55
C MET A 92 -4.71 -4.14 -1.23
N ILE A 93 -4.58 -3.25 -2.23
CA ILE A 93 -4.11 -1.87 -1.99
C ILE A 93 -5.04 -1.12 -1.06
N TYR A 94 -6.35 -1.21 -1.26
CA TYR A 94 -7.32 -0.53 -0.42
C TYR A 94 -7.16 -0.92 1.06
N PHE A 95 -7.07 -2.23 1.34
CA PHE A 95 -6.82 -2.73 2.70
C PHE A 95 -5.45 -2.31 3.23
N TRP A 96 -4.41 -2.33 2.40
CA TRP A 96 -3.07 -1.91 2.81
C TRP A 96 -3.02 -0.42 3.16
N ILE A 97 -3.58 0.46 2.33
CA ILE A 97 -3.67 1.92 2.59
C ILE A 97 -4.51 2.17 3.85
N GLY A 98 -5.64 1.49 3.99
CA GLY A 98 -6.48 1.60 5.20
C GLY A 98 -5.70 1.22 6.46
N ALA A 99 -5.00 0.09 6.43
CA ALA A 99 -4.17 -0.35 7.55
C ALA A 99 -3.01 0.63 7.86
N LEU A 100 -2.39 1.21 6.83
CA LEU A 100 -1.33 2.21 6.98
C LEU A 100 -1.84 3.45 7.71
N PHE A 101 -2.96 4.04 7.26
CA PHE A 101 -3.55 5.20 7.94
C PHE A 101 -4.03 4.85 9.35
N PHE A 102 -4.57 3.65 9.53
CA PHE A 102 -4.96 3.17 10.85
C PHE A 102 -3.76 3.13 11.80
N ALA A 103 -2.62 2.56 11.35
CA ALA A 103 -1.37 2.56 12.12
C ALA A 103 -0.92 3.99 12.45
N ILE A 104 -0.91 4.91 11.48
CA ILE A 104 -0.56 6.32 11.68
C ILE A 104 -1.44 6.97 12.75
N TYR A 105 -2.75 6.71 12.77
CA TYR A 105 -3.65 7.26 13.78
C TYR A 105 -3.53 6.57 15.16
N THR A 106 -3.12 5.31 15.21
CA THR A 106 -2.92 4.62 16.49
C THR A 106 -1.73 5.14 17.29
N VAL A 107 -0.71 5.71 16.62
CA VAL A 107 0.46 6.32 17.27
C VAL A 107 0.08 7.48 18.20
N PRO A 108 -0.60 8.56 17.74
CA PRO A 108 -1.01 9.66 18.63
C PRO A 108 -2.02 9.23 19.68
N ILE A 109 -2.90 8.26 19.39
CA ILE A 109 -3.83 7.70 20.39
C ILE A 109 -3.05 7.02 21.52
N SER A 110 -2.03 6.23 21.17
CA SER A 110 -1.16 5.55 22.13
C SER A 110 -0.35 6.55 22.95
N PHE A 111 0.17 7.60 22.32
CA PHE A 111 0.89 8.67 23.01
C PHE A 111 -0.02 9.43 23.98
N TYR A 112 -1.21 9.82 23.54
CA TYR A 112 -2.20 10.51 24.37
C TYR A 112 -2.60 9.67 25.58
N TYR A 113 -2.82 8.37 25.40
CA TYR A 113 -3.13 7.49 26.52
C TYR A 113 -1.97 7.40 27.52
N ARG A 114 -0.73 7.23 27.04
CA ARG A 114 0.47 7.19 27.91
C ARG A 114 0.61 8.49 28.70
N TYR A 115 0.40 9.64 28.06
CA TYR A 115 0.40 10.95 28.71
C TYR A 115 -0.64 11.05 29.84
N ARG A 116 -1.88 10.58 29.61
CA ARG A 116 -2.94 10.61 30.63
C ARG A 116 -2.60 9.75 31.86
N ILE A 117 -2.02 8.58 31.66
CA ILE A 117 -1.66 7.71 32.79
C ILE A 117 -0.46 8.26 33.56
N ILE A 118 0.61 8.65 32.87
CA ILE A 118 1.87 9.06 33.51
C ILE A 118 1.72 10.44 34.16
N CYS A 119 1.25 11.42 33.41
CA CYS A 119 1.26 12.82 33.84
C CYS A 119 0.02 13.18 34.69
N GLN A 120 -1.15 12.64 34.34
CA GLN A 120 -2.40 13.01 35.02
C GLN A 120 -2.82 11.98 36.08
N LYS A 121 -2.17 10.81 36.16
CA LYS A 121 -2.52 9.70 37.07
C LYS A 121 -3.99 9.29 36.99
N GLN A 122 -4.67 9.60 35.89
CA GLN A 122 -6.08 9.28 35.67
C GLN A 122 -6.21 7.94 34.94
N SER A 123 -7.08 7.06 35.43
CA SER A 123 -7.42 5.84 34.72
C SER A 123 -8.25 6.19 33.48
N PHE A 124 -7.75 5.79 32.31
CA PHE A 124 -8.49 5.94 31.07
C PHE A 124 -9.38 4.72 30.89
N SER A 125 -10.69 4.94 30.75
CA SER A 125 -11.64 3.86 30.52
C SER A 125 -11.35 3.16 29.19
N PHE A 126 -11.36 1.83 29.21
CA PHE A 126 -11.19 1.01 28.02
C PHE A 126 -12.22 1.35 26.92
N ALA A 127 -13.45 1.69 27.31
CA ALA A 127 -14.49 2.09 26.36
C ALA A 127 -14.09 3.33 25.54
N ARG A 128 -13.47 4.33 26.17
CA ARG A 128 -13.00 5.54 25.47
C ARG A 128 -11.89 5.22 24.47
N GLN A 129 -11.04 4.25 24.80
CA GLN A 129 -9.97 3.81 23.89
C GLN A 129 -10.55 3.13 22.66
N ILE A 130 -11.53 2.24 22.85
CA ILE A 130 -12.25 1.60 21.73
C ILE A 130 -12.95 2.63 20.85
N ILE A 131 -13.58 3.65 21.44
CA ILE A 131 -14.20 4.74 20.66
C ILE A 131 -13.16 5.49 19.82
N LEU A 132 -12.01 5.85 20.38
CA LEU A 132 -10.95 6.53 19.63
C LEU A 132 -10.42 5.67 18.48
N LEU A 133 -10.27 4.37 18.69
CA LEU A 133 -9.86 3.43 17.64
C LEU A 133 -10.92 3.27 16.57
N PHE A 134 -12.19 3.25 16.96
CA PHE A 134 -13.29 3.20 16.00
C PHE A 134 -13.31 4.45 15.11
N ILE A 135 -13.11 5.63 15.70
CA ILE A 135 -12.97 6.90 14.95
C ILE A 135 -11.75 6.84 14.01
N ALA A 136 -10.60 6.37 14.49
CA ALA A 136 -9.42 6.17 13.66
C ALA A 136 -9.69 5.20 12.50
N GLY A 137 -10.46 4.14 12.74
CA GLY A 137 -10.94 3.20 11.73
C GLY A 137 -11.74 3.91 10.64
N ILE A 138 -12.75 4.69 11.00
CA ILE A 138 -13.57 5.46 10.04
C ILE A 138 -12.72 6.45 9.24
N LEU A 139 -11.80 7.16 9.88
CA LEU A 139 -10.91 8.10 9.19
C LEU A 139 -9.98 7.36 8.22
N SER A 140 -9.42 6.22 8.63
CA SER A 140 -8.55 5.40 7.79
C SER A 140 -9.25 4.82 6.57
N THR A 141 -10.50 4.36 6.71
CA THR A 141 -11.30 3.88 5.58
C THR A 141 -11.66 5.02 4.63
N THR A 142 -12.00 6.20 5.16
CA THR A 142 -12.25 7.39 4.35
C THR A 142 -11.03 7.76 3.50
N MET A 143 -9.83 7.72 4.09
CA MET A 143 -8.57 7.97 3.36
C MET A 143 -8.27 6.89 2.31
N ALA A 144 -8.56 5.62 2.61
CA ALA A 144 -8.42 4.53 1.67
C ALA A 144 -9.37 4.68 0.46
N ILE A 145 -10.63 5.07 0.71
CA ILE A 145 -11.62 5.37 -0.33
C ILE A 145 -11.13 6.53 -1.21
N HIS A 146 -10.66 7.61 -0.59
CA HIS A 146 -10.14 8.77 -1.32
C HIS A 146 -8.95 8.38 -2.21
N SER A 147 -8.02 7.61 -1.66
CA SER A 147 -6.84 7.11 -2.39
C SER A 147 -7.25 6.19 -3.56
N TYR A 148 -8.25 5.33 -3.36
CA TYR A 148 -8.83 4.49 -4.41
C TYR A 148 -9.41 5.32 -5.56
N TYR A 149 -10.21 6.34 -5.26
CA TYR A 149 -10.79 7.19 -6.29
C TYR A 149 -9.73 8.00 -7.04
N ALA A 150 -8.73 8.53 -6.33
CA ALA A 150 -7.60 9.21 -6.93
C ALA A 150 -6.84 8.30 -7.91
N TYR A 151 -6.59 7.05 -7.51
CA TYR A 151 -5.98 6.04 -8.38
C TYR A 151 -6.85 5.75 -9.61
N ARG A 152 -8.16 5.53 -9.42
CA ARG A 152 -9.09 5.21 -10.52
C ARG A 152 -9.24 6.34 -11.53
N ILE A 153 -9.23 7.60 -11.08
CA ILE A 153 -9.29 8.76 -11.97
C ILE A 153 -8.01 8.83 -12.83
N ARG A 154 -6.84 8.61 -12.21
CA ARG A 154 -5.56 8.60 -12.93
C ARG A 154 -5.48 7.49 -13.98
N THR A 155 -5.91 6.28 -13.64
CA THR A 155 -5.88 5.16 -14.61
C THR A 155 -6.82 5.40 -15.79
N LYS A 156 -8.02 5.95 -15.55
CA LYS A 156 -8.95 6.34 -16.62
C LYS A 156 -8.37 7.44 -17.53
N ALA A 157 -7.75 8.46 -16.94
CA ALA A 157 -7.10 9.52 -17.69
C ALA A 157 -5.97 8.97 -18.58
N ALA A 158 -5.15 8.07 -18.04
CA ALA A 158 -4.09 7.41 -18.80
C ALA A 158 -4.65 6.56 -19.97
N THR A 159 -5.72 5.79 -19.76
CA THR A 159 -6.36 5.01 -20.83
C THR A 159 -7.02 5.90 -21.89
N GLY A 160 -7.62 7.03 -21.49
CA GLY A 160 -8.25 7.96 -22.42
C GLY A 160 -7.23 8.63 -23.34
N VAL A 161 -6.10 9.06 -22.79
CA VAL A 161 -4.96 9.58 -23.58
C VAL A 161 -4.45 8.51 -24.54
N TRP A 162 -4.39 7.26 -24.11
CA TRP A 162 -3.91 6.17 -24.96
C TRP A 162 -4.81 5.92 -26.17
N ILE A 163 -6.13 5.88 -25.95
CA ILE A 163 -7.12 5.71 -27.03
C ILE A 163 -7.03 6.87 -28.03
N TYR A 164 -6.86 8.10 -27.53
CA TYR A 164 -6.70 9.27 -28.38
C TYR A 164 -5.43 9.18 -29.24
N VAL A 165 -4.29 8.85 -28.64
CA VAL A 165 -3.01 8.69 -29.36
C VAL A 165 -3.07 7.56 -30.38
N THR A 166 -3.70 6.43 -30.06
CA THR A 166 -3.87 5.36 -31.05
C THR A 166 -4.77 5.75 -32.21
N ASN A 167 -5.83 6.51 -31.96
CA ASN A 167 -6.72 6.96 -33.02
C ASN A 167 -6.02 7.95 -33.96
N GLU A 168 -5.25 8.90 -33.41
CA GLU A 168 -4.45 9.83 -34.24
C GLU A 168 -3.40 9.09 -35.08
N LEU A 169 -2.73 8.07 -34.51
CA LEU A 169 -1.77 7.26 -35.27
C LEU A 169 -2.46 6.46 -36.38
N THR A 170 -3.62 5.85 -36.11
CA THR A 170 -4.38 5.13 -37.16
C THR A 170 -4.84 6.07 -38.27
N GLU A 171 -5.29 7.29 -37.93
CA GLU A 171 -5.70 8.29 -38.93
C GLU A 171 -4.50 8.78 -39.77
N GLN A 172 -3.33 8.93 -39.15
CA GLN A 172 -2.13 9.41 -39.83
C GLN A 172 -1.46 8.36 -40.73
N PHE A 173 -1.50 7.08 -40.35
CA PHE A 173 -0.84 5.99 -41.07
C PHE A 173 -1.76 5.23 -42.04
N GLY A 174 -3.06 5.55 -42.05
CA GLY A 174 -4.05 4.94 -42.93
C GLY A 174 -4.37 3.50 -42.55
N ASP A 175 -5.57 3.03 -42.90
CA ASP A 175 -5.99 1.66 -42.62
C ASP A 175 -5.04 0.67 -43.33
N PRO A 176 -4.40 -0.26 -42.59
CA PRO A 176 -3.44 -1.21 -43.16
C PRO A 176 -4.06 -2.18 -44.18
N GLU A 177 -5.38 -2.19 -44.34
CA GLU A 177 -6.08 -3.08 -45.28
C GLU A 177 -5.89 -2.75 -46.77
N ASN A 178 -5.37 -1.57 -47.14
CA ASN A 178 -5.24 -1.16 -48.55
C ASN A 178 -3.80 -0.95 -49.06
N GLY A 179 -2.76 -1.24 -48.26
CA GLY A 179 -1.37 -0.98 -48.61
C GLY A 179 -0.58 -2.24 -48.97
N ASN A 180 0.01 -2.25 -50.18
CA ASN A 180 0.86 -3.28 -50.75
C ASN A 180 1.93 -3.83 -49.76
N ASN A 181 2.17 -5.14 -49.80
CA ASN A 181 2.59 -6.00 -48.68
C ASN A 181 4.04 -5.86 -48.12
N ASP A 182 4.85 -4.90 -48.55
CA ASP A 182 6.31 -5.00 -48.32
C ASP A 182 6.87 -4.15 -47.16
N ASP A 183 6.12 -3.17 -46.62
CA ASP A 183 6.63 -2.25 -45.56
C ASP A 183 5.98 -2.43 -44.16
N HIS A 184 5.06 -3.38 -43.99
CA HIS A 184 4.20 -3.49 -42.78
C HIS A 184 4.85 -4.12 -41.54
N VAL A 185 6.08 -4.64 -41.63
CA VAL A 185 6.67 -5.45 -40.55
C VAL A 185 7.12 -4.62 -39.33
N ASN A 186 7.35 -3.31 -39.48
CA ASN A 186 7.91 -2.50 -38.38
C ASN A 186 6.89 -1.83 -37.45
N ILE A 187 5.66 -1.58 -37.89
CA ILE A 187 4.67 -0.83 -37.08
C ILE A 187 4.01 -1.73 -36.03
N ALA A 188 3.65 -2.97 -36.39
CA ALA A 188 3.12 -3.94 -35.44
C ALA A 188 4.13 -4.30 -34.34
N GLY A 189 5.43 -4.33 -34.70
CA GLY A 189 6.53 -4.47 -33.75
C GLY A 189 6.58 -3.30 -32.76
N LEU A 190 6.44 -2.05 -33.23
CA LEU A 190 6.45 -0.87 -32.36
C LEU A 190 5.26 -0.86 -31.38
N VAL A 191 4.05 -1.16 -31.86
CA VAL A 191 2.84 -1.22 -31.03
C VAL A 191 2.91 -2.38 -30.02
N GLY A 192 3.42 -3.54 -30.44
CA GLY A 192 3.64 -4.70 -29.56
C GLY A 192 4.71 -4.44 -28.48
N THR A 193 5.81 -3.77 -28.83
CA THR A 193 6.89 -3.45 -27.90
C THR A 193 6.43 -2.43 -26.85
N VAL A 194 5.59 -1.47 -27.23
CA VAL A 194 4.97 -0.52 -26.29
C VAL A 194 3.96 -1.24 -25.38
N ARG A 195 3.19 -2.20 -25.89
CA ARG A 195 2.23 -2.99 -25.09
C ARG A 195 2.92 -3.88 -24.04
N ILE A 196 4.08 -4.46 -24.37
CA ILE A 196 4.87 -5.30 -23.44
C ILE A 196 5.57 -4.45 -22.36
N LEU A 197 5.82 -3.17 -22.62
CA LEU A 197 6.40 -2.25 -21.63
C LEU A 197 5.40 -1.77 -20.57
N TRP A 198 4.10 -2.02 -20.75
CA TRP A 198 3.00 -1.51 -19.91
C TRP A 198 2.26 -2.58 -19.09
N ILE A 199 2.59 -3.86 -19.25
CA ILE A 199 2.10 -4.98 -18.41
C ILE A 199 3.21 -5.38 -17.44
#